data_AF-A0A1T2Z9T7-F1
#
_entry.id   AF-A0A1T2Z9T7-F1
#
_cell.length_a   1.000
_cell.length_b   1.000
_cell.length_c   1.000
_cell.angle_alpha   90.00
_cell.angle_beta   90.00
_cell.angle_gamma   90.00
#
_symmetry.space_group_name_H-M   'P 1'
#
loop_
_entity.id
_entity.type
_entity.pdbx_description
1 polymer ?
#
loop_
_entity_poly.entity_id
_entity_poly.type
_entity_poly.pdbx_seq_one_letter_code
_entity_poly.pdbx_strand_id
1 'polypeptide(L)' 'MSGQLLSYTSRQAWNDEMARTHQMFFEADRLDAIAYKIIGTYQGDAHTWARFIEAKKIADAQRTAAYQEWMRINRAKRK' A
#
# COMPACT_ATOMS: atom_id res chain seq x y z
N MET A 1 2.42 -36.62 13.55
CA MET A 1 1.44 -35.82 12.76
C MET A 1 1.58 -34.30 12.95
N SER A 2 2.68 -33.80 13.54
CA SER A 2 2.83 -32.38 13.93
C SER A 2 3.45 -31.48 12.85
N GLY A 3 4.17 -32.06 11.87
CA GLY A 3 4.86 -31.29 10.83
C GLY A 3 3.95 -30.69 9.75
N GLN A 4 2.80 -31.31 9.47
CA GLN A 4 1.82 -30.80 8.49
C GLN A 4 1.02 -29.61 9.02
N LEU A 5 0.74 -29.57 10.33
CA LEU A 5 0.06 -28.43 10.96
C LEU A 5 0.97 -27.19 10.96
N LEU A 6 2.26 -27.36 11.27
CA LEU A 6 3.23 -26.25 11.28
C LEU A 6 3.44 -25.64 9.88
N SER A 7 3.48 -26.46 8.82
CA SER A 7 3.64 -25.99 7.44
C SER A 7 2.37 -25.36 6.87
N TYR A 8 1.18 -25.79 7.32
CA TYR A 8 -0.09 -25.17 6.96
C TYR A 8 -0.24 -23.78 7.58
N THR A 9 0.07 -23.64 8.87
CA THR A 9 0.01 -22.36 9.59
C THR A 9 1.00 -21.34 9.02
N SER A 10 2.21 -21.77 8.64
CA SER A 10 3.18 -20.85 8.02
C SER A 10 2.76 -20.36 6.63
N ARG A 11 2.10 -21.21 5.84
CA ARG A 11 1.53 -20.83 4.53
C ARG A 11 0.35 -19.86 4.69
N GLN A 12 -0.53 -20.09 5.66
CA GLN A 12 -1.63 -19.16 5.96
C GLN A 12 -1.10 -17.80 6.42
N ALA A 13 -0.15 -17.76 7.34
CA ALA A 13 0.46 -16.51 7.79
C ALA A 13 1.07 -15.71 6.63
N TRP A 14 1.75 -16.39 5.69
CA TRP A 14 2.30 -15.76 4.50
C TRP A 14 1.21 -15.20 3.56
N ASN A 15 0.13 -15.94 3.35
CA ASN A 15 -1.01 -15.46 2.56
C ASN A 15 -1.67 -14.22 3.20
N ASP A 16 -1.80 -14.19 4.52
CA ASP A 16 -2.38 -13.07 5.26
C ASP A 16 -1.47 -11.82 5.19
N GLU A 17 -0.15 -12.00 5.27
CA GLU A 17 0.83 -10.93 5.04
C GLU A 17 0.76 -10.37 3.62
N MET A 18 0.62 -11.24 2.61
CA MET A 18 0.44 -10.83 1.23
C MET A 18 -0.89 -10.07 1.02
N ALA A 19 -1.99 -10.59 1.57
CA ALA A 19 -3.31 -9.94 1.48
C ALA A 19 -3.30 -8.53 2.09
N ARG A 20 -2.67 -8.38 3.26
CA ARG A 20 -2.48 -7.06 3.90
C ARG A 20 -1.65 -6.12 3.02
N THR A 21 -0.56 -6.61 2.45
CA THR A 21 0.29 -5.81 1.54
C THR A 21 -0.49 -5.36 0.29
N HIS A 22 -1.31 -6.24 -0.28
CA HIS A 22 -2.21 -5.87 -1.39
C HIS A 22 -3.21 -4.79 -1.00
N GLN A 23 -3.81 -4.87 0.19
CA GLN A 23 -4.70 -3.84 0.70
C GLN A 23 -3.98 -2.49 0.87
N MET A 24 -2.71 -2.49 1.32
CA MET A 24 -1.94 -1.27 1.45
C MET A 24 -1.68 -0.58 0.10
N PHE A 25 -1.35 -1.35 -0.94
CA PHE A 25 -1.21 -0.81 -2.29
C PHE A 25 -2.52 -0.27 -2.84
N PHE A 26 -3.62 -1.01 -2.64
CA PHE A 26 -4.94 -0.56 -3.05
C PHE A 26 -5.33 0.77 -2.39
N GLU A 27 -5.06 0.95 -1.10
CA GLU A 27 -5.31 2.22 -0.42
C GLU A 27 -4.42 3.34 -0.98
N ALA A 28 -3.17 3.05 -1.34
CA ALA A 28 -2.31 4.02 -2.02
C ALA A 28 -2.89 4.46 -3.38
N ASP A 29 -3.41 3.52 -4.18
CA ASP A 29 -4.07 3.81 -5.45
C ASP A 29 -5.34 4.65 -5.24
N ARG A 30 -6.12 4.33 -4.21
CA ARG A 30 -7.33 5.08 -3.85
C ARG A 30 -7.01 6.52 -3.44
N LEU A 31 -6.01 6.71 -2.59
CA LEU A 31 -5.55 8.03 -2.16
C LEU A 31 -5.03 8.85 -3.36
N ASP A 32 -4.33 8.20 -4.27
CA ASP A 32 -3.83 8.83 -5.48
C ASP A 32 -4.98 9.30 -6.40
N ALA A 33 -5.99 8.45 -6.60
CA ALA A 33 -7.19 8.82 -7.33
C ALA A 33 -7.94 9.99 -6.68
N ILE A 34 -7.97 10.06 -5.35
CA ILE A 34 -8.53 11.20 -4.61
C ILE A 34 -7.72 12.48 -4.87
N ALA A 35 -6.38 12.39 -4.90
CA ALA A 35 -5.54 13.53 -5.23
C ALA A 35 -5.91 14.10 -6.62
N TYR A 36 -6.00 13.25 -7.65
CA TYR A 36 -6.37 13.71 -8.99
C TYR A 36 -7.78 14.30 -9.08
N LYS A 37 -8.73 13.84 -8.25
CA LYS A 37 -10.06 14.47 -8.17
C LYS A 37 -10.00 15.92 -7.68
N ILE A 38 -9.04 16.29 -6.84
CA ILE A 38 -8.87 17.67 -6.35
C ILE A 38 -8.60 18.64 -7.51
N ILE A 39 -7.86 18.19 -8.53
CA ILE A 39 -7.52 19.01 -9.70
C ILE A 39 -8.39 18.74 -10.93
N GLY A 40 -9.48 17.97 -10.79
CA GLY A 40 -10.31 17.52 -11.91
C GLY A 40 -10.91 18.67 -12.75
N THR A 41 -11.09 19.85 -12.15
CA THR A 41 -11.55 21.07 -12.84
C THR A 41 -10.62 22.26 -12.55
N TYR A 42 -9.34 21.99 -12.31
CA TYR A 42 -8.38 23.00 -11.88
C TYR A 42 -8.20 24.12 -12.92
N GLN A 43 -8.31 25.38 -12.47
CA GLN A 43 -8.19 26.58 -13.32
C GLN A 43 -6.98 27.47 -12.96
N GLY A 44 -6.04 26.98 -12.16
CA GLY A 44 -4.80 27.69 -11.85
C GLY A 44 -4.72 28.33 -10.45
N ASP A 45 -5.58 27.97 -9.49
CA ASP A 45 -5.53 28.51 -8.13
C ASP A 45 -4.47 27.82 -7.24
N ALA A 46 -3.57 28.60 -6.63
CA ALA A 46 -2.48 28.04 -5.84
C ALA A 46 -2.95 27.17 -4.64
N HIS A 47 -4.15 27.41 -4.11
CA HIS A 47 -4.68 26.68 -2.97
C HIS A 47 -5.10 25.25 -3.34
N THR A 48 -5.79 25.04 -4.45
CA THR A 48 -6.16 23.70 -4.94
C THR A 48 -4.92 22.91 -5.32
N TRP A 49 -3.91 23.56 -5.91
CA TRP A 49 -2.62 22.93 -6.17
C TRP A 49 -1.91 22.47 -4.89
N ALA A 50 -1.88 23.30 -3.85
CA ALA A 50 -1.31 22.92 -2.56
C ALA A 50 -2.03 21.69 -1.96
N ARG A 51 -3.37 21.66 -2.00
CA ARG A 51 -4.17 20.51 -1.53
C ARG A 51 -3.88 19.23 -2.33
N PHE A 52 -3.67 19.35 -3.63
CA PHE A 52 -3.27 18.24 -4.48
C PHE A 52 -1.91 17.67 -4.07
N ILE A 53 -0.90 18.53 -3.88
CA ILE A 53 0.44 18.11 -3.46
C ILE A 53 0.36 17.38 -2.12
N GLU A 54 -0.37 17.90 -1.14
CA GLU A 54 -0.52 17.24 0.16
C GLU A 54 -1.23 15.88 0.03
N ALA A 55 -2.28 15.77 -0.79
CA ALA A 55 -2.93 14.49 -1.05
C ALA A 55 -1.99 13.48 -1.73
N LYS A 56 -1.17 13.93 -2.69
CA LYS A 56 -0.13 13.12 -3.35
C LYS A 56 0.90 12.61 -2.35
N LYS A 57 1.38 13.46 -1.44
CA LYS A 57 2.32 13.05 -0.38
C LYS A 57 1.77 11.92 0.48
N ILE A 58 0.48 11.97 0.83
CA ILE A 58 -0.17 10.92 1.62
C ILE A 58 -0.24 9.60 0.82
N ALA A 59 -0.63 9.66 -0.46
CA ALA A 59 -0.66 8.48 -1.33
C ALA A 59 0.73 7.84 -1.50
N ASP A 60 1.76 8.66 -1.68
CA ASP A 60 3.15 8.21 -1.86
C ASP A 60 3.73 7.63 -0.57
N ALA A 61 3.40 8.21 0.59
CA ALA A 61 3.75 7.65 1.89
C ALA A 61 3.13 6.26 2.10
N GLN A 62 1.84 6.10 1.76
CA GLN A 62 1.15 4.81 1.83
C GLN A 62 1.77 3.77 0.89
N ARG A 63 2.11 4.16 -0.35
CA ARG A 63 2.80 3.28 -1.30
C ARG A 63 4.19 2.87 -0.82
N THR A 64 4.91 3.79 -0.19
CA THR A 64 6.23 3.53 0.38
C THR A 64 6.14 2.52 1.53
N ALA A 65 5.17 2.67 2.43
CA ALA A 65 4.92 1.71 3.50
C ALA A 65 4.56 0.31 2.95
N ALA A 66 3.70 0.26 1.92
CA ALA A 66 3.34 -1.00 1.25
C ALA A 66 4.58 -1.70 0.63
N TYR A 67 5.45 -0.92 -0.02
CA TYR A 67 6.68 -1.45 -0.62
C TYR A 67 7.66 -1.98 0.43
N GLN A 68 7.84 -1.26 1.55
CA GLN A 68 8.70 -1.72 2.64
C GLN A 68 8.19 -3.04 3.24
N GLU A 69 6.88 -3.18 3.42
CA GLU A 69 6.27 -4.40 3.93
C GLU A 69 6.41 -5.57 2.95
N TRP A 70 6.17 -5.33 1.66
CA TRP A 70 6.40 -6.31 0.60
C TRP A 70 7.86 -6.80 0.59
N MET A 71 8.82 -5.88 0.73
CA MET A 71 10.23 -6.22 0.82
C MET A 71 10.57 -7.04 2.07
N ARG A 72 9.93 -6.76 3.22
CA ARG A 72 10.08 -7.55 4.45
C ARG A 72 9.63 -8.99 4.23
N ILE A 73 8.44 -9.19 3.67
CA ILE A 73 7.85 -10.51 3.39
C ILE A 73 8.72 -11.30 2.40
N ASN A 74 9.16 -10.65 1.32
CA ASN A 74 10.02 -11.30 0.32
C ASN A 74 11.36 -11.73 0.89
N ARG A 75 11.95 -10.94 1.80
CA ARG A 75 13.19 -11.32 2.49
C ARG A 75 12.98 -12.48 3.45
N ALA A 76 11.85 -12.53 4.15
CA ALA A 76 11.50 -13.64 5.04
C ALA A 76 11.32 -14.96 4.27
N LYS A 77 10.74 -14.92 3.06
CA LYS A 77 10.57 -16.10 2.20
C LYS A 77 11.87 -16.69 1.66
N ARG A 78 12.95 -15.88 1.58
CA ARG A 78 14.25 -16.31 1.05
C ARG A 78 15.16 -16.95 2.12
N LYS A 79 14.77 -16.90 3.38
CA LYS A 79 15.47 -17.56 4.50
C LYS A 79 14.82 -18.90 4.79
#